data_AF-A7TB54-F1
#
_entry.id   AF-A7TB54-F1
#
_cell.length_a   1.000
_cell.length_b   1.000
_cell.length_c   1.000
_cell.angle_alpha   90.00
_cell.angle_beta   90.00
_cell.angle_gamma   90.00
#
_symmetry.space_group_name_H-M   'P 1'
#
loop_
_entity.id
_entity.type
_entity.pdbx_description
1 polymer ?
#
loop_
_entity_poly.entity_id
_entity_poly.type
_entity_poly.pdbx_seq_one_letter_code
_entity_poly.pdbx_strand_id
1 'polypeptide(L)' 'TESIMSKIQEAGFEIAMSKEMHLTREQAEEFYSEHKDQEFFDTLVTNMSSGPMMALCLAREDAIEGWRGMLGPKEVE' A
#
# COMPACT_ATOMS: atom_id res chain seq x y z
N THR A 1 -2.59 -16.37 12.05
CA THR A 1 -2.46 -15.20 11.17
C THR A 1 -1.20 -15.40 10.37
N GLU A 2 -1.30 -16.04 9.21
CA GLU A 2 -0.19 -16.07 8.26
C GLU A 2 0.19 -14.63 7.91
N SER A 3 1.49 -14.31 7.92
CA SER A 3 2.00 -12.98 7.60
C SER A 3 1.52 -12.56 6.21
N ILE A 4 1.12 -11.29 6.03
CA ILE A 4 0.73 -10.73 4.71
C ILE A 4 1.82 -11.02 3.67
N MET A 5 3.10 -10.98 4.06
CA MET A 5 4.22 -11.31 3.17
C MET A 5 4.22 -12.77 2.70
N SER A 6 3.83 -13.71 3.57
CA SER A 6 3.71 -15.14 3.20
C SER A 6 2.67 -15.30 2.09
N LYS A 7 1.51 -14.66 2.25
CA LYS A 7 0.45 -14.68 1.24
C LYS A 7 0.89 -14.07 -0.09
N ILE A 8 1.68 -12.99 -0.04
CA ILE A 8 2.25 -12.36 -1.25
C ILE A 8 3.17 -13.35 -1.98
N GLN A 9 4.06 -14.02 -1.25
CA GLN A 9 4.98 -15.01 -1.82
C GLN A 9 4.26 -16.25 -2.36
N GLU A 10 3.26 -16.76 -1.62
CA GLU A 10 2.41 -17.88 -2.04
C GLU A 10 1.59 -17.54 -3.31
N ALA A 11 1.23 -16.26 -3.50
CA ALA A 11 0.61 -15.76 -4.73
C ALA A 11 1.59 -15.59 -5.90
N GLY A 12 2.84 -16.04 -5.74
CA GLY A 12 3.86 -16.06 -6.79
C GLY A 12 4.54 -14.72 -7.03
N PHE A 13 4.41 -13.75 -6.10
CA PHE A 13 5.18 -12.51 -6.17
C PHE A 13 6.55 -12.68 -5.53
N GLU A 14 7.57 -12.12 -6.19
CA GLU A 14 8.85 -11.83 -5.57
C GLU A 14 8.77 -10.49 -4.83
N ILE A 15 9.27 -10.43 -3.60
CA ILE A 15 9.49 -9.18 -2.87
C ILE A 15 10.91 -8.71 -3.20
N ALA A 16 11.06 -7.92 -4.25
CA ALA A 16 12.36 -7.42 -4.71
C ALA A 16 12.99 -6.42 -3.73
N MET A 17 12.17 -5.69 -2.98
CA MET A 17 12.60 -4.78 -1.93
C MET A 17 11.53 -4.65 -0.85
N SER A 18 11.96 -4.48 0.40
CA SER A 18 11.11 -4.08 1.52
C SER A 18 11.78 -2.99 2.34
N LYS A 19 10.99 -2.06 2.87
CA LYS A 19 11.47 -0.98 3.73
C LYS A 19 10.42 -0.62 4.77
N GLU A 20 10.79 -0.72 6.03
CA GLU A 20 10.02 -0.10 7.11
C GLU A 20 10.27 1.41 7.10
N MET A 21 9.18 2.18 7.10
CA MET A 21 9.25 3.63 7.07
C MET A 21 8.02 4.25 7.75
N HIS A 22 8.15 5.50 8.16
CA HIS A 22 7.05 6.30 8.68
C HIS A 22 6.98 7.56 7.83
N LEU A 23 5.89 7.72 7.07
CA LEU A 23 5.67 8.91 6.26
C LEU A 23 5.39 10.10 7.19
N THR A 24 6.09 11.20 6.95
CA THR A 24 5.64 12.49 7.47
C THR A 24 4.35 12.90 6.80
N ARG A 25 3.60 13.80 7.44
CA ARG A 25 2.36 14.35 6.84
C ARG A 25 2.62 14.98 5.47
N GLU A 26 3.67 15.77 5.33
CA GLU A 26 4.05 16.43 4.07
C GLU A 26 4.32 15.41 2.95
N GLN A 27 5.07 14.34 3.25
CA GLN A 27 5.33 13.26 2.28
C GLN A 27 4.05 12.52 1.87
N ALA A 28 3.12 12.31 2.81
CA ALA A 28 1.83 11.69 2.50
C ALA A 28 0.95 12.62 1.64
N GLU A 29 0.94 13.94 1.91
CA GLU A 29 0.22 14.93 1.10
C GLU A 29 0.76 14.98 -0.33
N GLU A 30 2.09 14.96 -0.50
CA GLU A 30 2.73 14.90 -1.82
C GLU A 30 2.37 13.61 -2.57
N PHE A 31 2.48 12.47 -1.89
CA PHE A 31 2.19 11.15 -2.48
C PHE A 31 0.73 11.00 -2.93
N TYR A 32 -0.22 11.59 -2.20
CA TYR A 32 -1.66 11.54 -2.51
C TYR A 32 -2.19 12.81 -3.18
N SER A 33 -1.32 13.65 -3.74
CA SER A 33 -1.69 14.97 -4.28
C SER A 33 -2.80 14.95 -5.34
N GLU A 34 -2.98 13.85 -6.08
CA GLU A 34 -4.09 13.62 -7.02
C GLU A 34 -5.48 13.62 -6.35
N HIS A 35 -5.54 13.43 -5.02
CA HIS A 35 -6.77 13.38 -4.23
C HIS A 35 -7.01 14.63 -3.36
N LYS A 36 -6.21 15.69 -3.50
CA LYS A 36 -6.25 16.88 -2.63
C LYS A 36 -7.64 17.54 -2.51
N ASP A 37 -8.45 17.46 -3.58
CA ASP A 37 -9.76 18.10 -3.66
C ASP A 37 -10.90 17.18 -3.19
N GLN A 38 -10.58 15.98 -2.70
CA GLN A 38 -11.54 15.00 -2.19
C GLN A 38 -11.82 15.22 -0.70
N GLU A 39 -13.08 15.04 -0.28
CA GLU A 39 -13.49 15.23 1.12
C GLU A 39 -12.74 14.32 2.10
N PHE A 40 -12.30 13.14 1.65
CA PHE A 40 -11.59 12.17 2.47
C PHE A 40 -10.07 12.41 2.58
N PHE A 41 -9.53 13.40 1.88
CA PHE A 41 -8.08 13.59 1.73
C PHE A 41 -7.35 13.74 3.07
N ASP A 42 -7.87 14.59 3.96
CA ASP A 42 -7.22 14.84 5.26
C ASP A 42 -7.21 13.60 6.15
N THR A 43 -8.29 12.81 6.12
CA THR A 43 -8.36 11.54 6.85
C THR A 43 -7.38 10.52 6.27
N LEU A 44 -7.26 10.44 4.95
CA LEU A 44 -6.30 9.56 4.27
C LEU A 44 -4.85 9.91 4.67
N VAL A 45 -4.47 11.18 4.55
CA VAL A 45 -3.14 11.67 4.92
C VAL A 45 -2.84 11.40 6.40
N THR A 46 -3.82 11.67 7.28
CA THR A 46 -3.67 11.42 8.73
C THR A 46 -3.43 9.94 9.02
N ASN A 47 -4.19 9.04 8.38
CA ASN A 47 -4.02 7.61 8.57
C ASN A 47 -2.66 7.12 8.07
N MET A 48 -2.26 7.54 6.86
CA MET A 48 -1.01 7.12 6.24
C MET A 48 0.24 7.68 6.94
N SER A 49 0.11 8.75 7.72
CA SER A 49 1.18 9.34 8.53
C SER A 49 1.10 9.02 10.02
N SER A 50 0.15 8.17 10.44
CA SER A 50 -0.12 7.89 11.86
C SER A 50 0.91 6.97 12.53
N GLY A 51 1.69 6.21 11.77
CA GLY A 51 2.64 5.26 12.32
C GLY A 51 3.53 4.58 11.27
N PRO A 52 4.34 3.60 11.70
CA PRO A 52 5.23 2.86 10.82
C PRO A 52 4.44 1.98 9.83
N MET A 53 4.96 1.87 8.62
CA MET A 53 4.44 1.03 7.55
C MET A 53 5.56 0.27 6.85
N MET A 54 5.19 -0.80 6.16
CA MET A 54 6.09 -1.59 5.32
C MET A 54 5.82 -1.27 3.85
N ALA A 55 6.76 -0.61 3.19
CA ALA A 55 6.75 -0.43 1.73
C ALA A 55 7.39 -1.63 1.05
N LEU A 56 6.73 -2.19 0.02
CA LEU A 56 7.19 -3.36 -0.72
C LEU A 56 7.30 -3.02 -2.21
N CYS A 57 8.37 -3.50 -2.85
CA CYS A 57 8.48 -3.56 -4.31
C CYS A 57 8.24 -5.01 -4.74
N LEU A 58 7.15 -5.24 -5.47
CA LEU A 58 6.70 -6.57 -5.88
C LEU A 58 7.02 -6.81 -7.36
N ALA A 59 7.52 -8.01 -7.68
CA ALA A 59 7.81 -8.43 -9.05
C ALA A 59 7.06 -9.73 -9.39
N ARG A 60 6.46 -9.75 -10.58
CA ARG A 60 5.75 -10.86 -11.22
C ARG A 60 5.52 -10.49 -12.70
N GLU A 61 5.32 -11.46 -13.59
CA GLU A 61 5.08 -11.20 -15.01
C GLU A 61 3.86 -10.29 -15.25
N ASP A 62 2.79 -10.49 -14.48
CA ASP A 62 1.54 -9.73 -14.50
C ASP A 62 1.31 -8.95 -13.19
N ALA A 63 2.38 -8.39 -12.60
CA ALA A 63 2.37 -7.88 -11.23
C ALA A 63 1.25 -6.88 -10.90
N ILE A 64 0.90 -5.99 -11.84
CA ILE A 64 -0.13 -4.97 -11.62
C ILE A 64 -1.53 -5.61 -11.53
N GLU A 65 -1.90 -6.42 -12.53
CA GLU A 65 -3.21 -7.08 -12.58
C GLU A 65 -3.34 -8.10 -11.45
N GLY A 66 -2.28 -8.88 -11.23
CA GLY A 66 -2.19 -9.83 -10.13
C GLY A 66 -2.39 -9.19 -8.77
N TRP A 67 -1.73 -8.05 -8.51
CA TRP A 67 -1.80 -7.38 -7.23
C TRP A 67 -3.19 -6.78 -6.99
N ARG A 68 -3.77 -6.16 -8.02
CA ARG A 68 -5.14 -5.64 -7.96
C ARG A 68 -6.16 -6.75 -7.71
N GLY A 69 -6.00 -7.91 -8.33
CA GLY A 69 -6.85 -9.08 -8.09
C GLY A 69 -6.72 -9.61 -6.65
N MET A 70 -5.51 -9.59 -6.09
CA MET A 70 -5.25 -10.07 -4.73
C MET A 70 -5.74 -9.12 -3.63
N LEU A 71 -5.68 -7.79 -3.86
CA LEU A 71 -6.12 -6.78 -2.88
C LEU A 71 -7.62 -6.87 -2.55
N GLY A 72 -8.44 -7.28 -3.51
CA GLY A 72 -9.90 -7.32 -3.36
C GLY A 72 -10.57 -5.95 -3.56
N PRO A 73 -11.88 -5.85 -3.25
CA PRO A 73 -12.64 -4.61 -3.41
C PRO A 73 -12.15 -3.50 -2.47
N LYS A 74 -12.48 -2.25 -2.82
CA LYS A 74 -12.10 -1.06 -2.02
C LYS A 74 -12.88 -0.96 -0.70
N GLU A 75 -14.08 -1.53 -0.68
CA GLU A 75 -14.96 -1.54 0.48
C GLU A 75 -14.78 -2.87 1.20
N VAL A 76 -14.55 -2.78 2.51
CA VAL A 76 -14.48 -3.94 3.40
C VAL A 76 -15.86 -4.12 3.99
N GLU A 77 -16.45 -5.30 3.79
CA GLU A 77 -17.70 -5.72 4.46
C GLU A 77 -17.48 -6.01 5.95
#